data_AF-A0AAP9J9U6-F1
#
_entry.id   AF-A0AAP9J9U6-F1
#
_cell.length_a   1.000
_cell.length_b   1.000
_cell.length_c   1.000
_cell.angle_alpha   90.00
_cell.angle_beta   90.00
_cell.angle_gamma   90.00
#
_symmetry.space_group_name_H-M   'P 1'
#
loop_
_entity.id
_entity.type
_entity.pdbx_description
1 polymer ?
#
loop_
_entity_poly.entity_id
_entity_poly.type
_entity_poly.pdbx_seq_one_letter_code
_entity_poly.pdbx_strand_id
1 'polypeptide(L)'
;MKQGKSAQIKNLKHRQQQQKFMNKHKLPEFNYNEFAGFLRARYYLTHRQKYSPETFEVASFFLDDVIAMMVNHNFTSFTSNERAVVKLNEVMQAALVNSDDRDWRYFVMLVPVLYDMQQFLVKEGSVNERFVAQAPKFDINFWRMIMRTVMAINFFKWQGKDVAELMKTSSAIDDLQFKFLQVDDKDDHFNLPVIAETFRGLSPKMKPLKGADSVVALEPKLTEAQIQAELEFADKRLAQFKAASVKDVVSDNVVNMLRGFHEGLATEYQATHDLWQPAMFNALATDKLFNYWSPDWDNLDGIGGEVKSYLTFLSQKQDISGLSQFVTGTAGIDRYIDVAALNHLLEQMPEDVLAERAL
;
A
#
# COMPACT_ATOMS: atom_id res chain seq x y z
N MET A 1 53.71 -45.53 -4.10
CA MET A 1 52.29 -45.10 -4.19
C MET A 1 51.84 -44.17 -3.03
N LYS A 2 52.68 -43.25 -2.52
CA LYS A 2 52.29 -42.30 -1.43
C LYS A 2 51.92 -40.89 -1.94
N GLN A 3 52.32 -40.50 -3.15
CA GLN A 3 52.08 -39.14 -3.67
C GLN A 3 50.66 -38.91 -4.23
N GLY A 4 50.01 -39.94 -4.79
CA GLY A 4 48.65 -39.82 -5.36
C GLY A 4 47.54 -39.61 -4.32
N LYS A 5 47.66 -40.24 -3.13
CA LYS A 5 46.69 -40.10 -2.04
C LYS A 5 46.70 -38.69 -1.42
N SER A 6 47.86 -38.07 -1.31
CA SER A 6 48.02 -36.71 -0.79
C SER A 6 47.39 -35.65 -1.70
N ALA A 7 47.48 -35.81 -3.02
CA ALA A 7 46.85 -34.93 -3.99
C ALA A 7 45.32 -35.05 -3.98
N GLN A 8 44.80 -36.28 -3.86
CA GLN A 8 43.36 -36.53 -3.72
C GLN A 8 42.79 -35.93 -2.42
N ILE A 9 43.51 -36.05 -1.30
CA ILE A 9 43.09 -35.45 -0.01
C ILE A 9 43.13 -33.92 -0.06
N LYS A 10 44.13 -33.31 -0.73
CA LYS A 10 44.17 -31.86 -0.95
C LYS A 10 42.98 -31.38 -1.79
N ASN A 11 42.65 -32.07 -2.89
CA ASN A 11 41.48 -31.74 -3.71
C ASN A 11 40.16 -31.91 -2.95
N LEU A 12 40.02 -32.95 -2.13
CA LEU A 12 38.85 -33.13 -1.27
C LEU A 12 38.73 -32.04 -0.21
N LYS A 13 39.83 -31.66 0.45
CA LYS A 13 39.83 -30.52 1.39
C LYS A 13 39.52 -29.20 0.70
N HIS A 14 40.02 -28.98 -0.51
CA HIS A 14 39.75 -27.78 -1.29
C HIS A 14 38.28 -27.71 -1.71
N ARG A 15 37.68 -28.84 -2.16
CA ARG A 15 36.24 -28.92 -2.45
C ARG A 15 35.38 -28.75 -1.20
N GLN A 16 35.76 -29.34 -0.07
CA GLN A 16 35.04 -29.15 1.20
C GLN A 16 35.19 -27.72 1.74
N GLN A 17 36.33 -27.06 1.54
CA GLN A 17 36.51 -25.65 1.88
C GLN A 17 35.68 -24.76 0.96
N GLN A 18 35.62 -25.03 -0.34
CA GLN A 18 34.74 -24.33 -1.28
C GLN A 18 33.26 -24.53 -0.93
N GLN A 19 32.82 -25.75 -0.64
CA GLN A 19 31.45 -26.03 -0.19
C GLN A 19 31.14 -25.35 1.15
N LYS A 20 32.08 -25.34 2.11
CA LYS A 20 31.92 -24.59 3.37
C LYS A 20 31.86 -23.09 3.13
N PHE A 21 32.63 -22.53 2.19
CA PHE A 21 32.56 -21.12 1.82
C PHE A 21 31.23 -20.76 1.15
N MET A 22 30.75 -21.58 0.21
CA MET A 22 29.44 -21.38 -0.41
C MET A 22 28.29 -21.49 0.60
N ASN A 23 28.38 -22.42 1.56
CA ASN A 23 27.41 -22.53 2.65
C ASN A 23 27.49 -21.37 3.65
N LYS A 24 28.63 -20.66 3.75
CA LYS A 24 28.82 -19.51 4.65
C LYS A 24 28.30 -18.19 4.06
N HIS A 25 28.10 -18.12 2.75
CA HIS A 25 27.50 -16.98 2.03
C HIS A 25 26.09 -17.28 1.51
N LYS A 26 25.44 -18.31 2.04
CA LYS A 26 24.02 -18.56 1.76
C LYS A 26 23.21 -17.47 2.45
N LEU A 27 22.41 -16.73 1.68
CA LEU A 27 21.47 -15.76 2.23
C LEU A 27 20.42 -16.50 3.08
N PRO A 28 19.82 -15.85 4.09
CA PRO A 28 18.71 -16.44 4.83
C PRO A 28 17.54 -16.79 3.89
N GLU A 29 16.46 -17.38 4.40
CA GLU A 29 15.24 -17.45 3.60
C GLU A 29 14.70 -16.03 3.36
N PHE A 30 14.12 -15.78 2.19
CA PHE A 30 13.56 -14.46 1.91
C PHE A 30 12.22 -14.29 2.63
N ASN A 31 12.12 -13.26 3.47
CA ASN A 31 10.88 -12.86 4.12
C ASN A 31 10.46 -11.49 3.58
N TYR A 32 9.35 -11.44 2.85
CA TYR A 32 8.83 -10.21 2.26
C TYR A 32 8.53 -9.15 3.31
N ASN A 33 7.89 -9.54 4.43
CA ASN A 33 7.46 -8.59 5.46
C ASN A 33 8.67 -7.96 6.18
N GLU A 34 9.71 -8.74 6.45
CA GLU A 34 10.95 -8.20 7.02
C GLU A 34 11.66 -7.27 6.02
N PHE A 35 11.72 -7.66 4.75
CA PHE A 35 12.36 -6.86 3.71
C PHE A 35 11.63 -5.53 3.45
N ALA A 36 10.31 -5.59 3.25
CA ALA A 36 9.48 -4.42 3.05
C ALA A 36 9.46 -3.54 4.30
N GLY A 37 9.25 -4.14 5.48
CA GLY A 37 9.26 -3.43 6.77
C GLY A 37 10.59 -2.71 7.03
N PHE A 38 11.73 -3.33 6.69
CA PHE A 38 13.03 -2.67 6.75
C PHE A 38 13.09 -1.42 5.86
N LEU A 39 12.71 -1.54 4.58
CA LEU A 39 12.76 -0.41 3.65
C LEU A 39 11.79 0.71 4.05
N ARG A 40 10.57 0.38 4.48
CA ARG A 40 9.60 1.36 5.00
C ARG A 40 10.15 2.12 6.19
N ALA A 41 10.67 1.40 7.20
CA ALA A 41 11.24 2.02 8.39
C ALA A 41 12.41 2.94 8.04
N ARG A 42 13.28 2.51 7.12
CA ARG A 42 14.40 3.33 6.64
C ARG A 42 13.93 4.57 5.89
N TYR A 43 12.91 4.45 5.05
CA TYR A 43 12.32 5.58 4.34
C TYR A 43 11.71 6.60 5.32
N TYR A 44 10.89 6.12 6.25
CA TYR A 44 10.28 6.93 7.31
C TYR A 44 11.33 7.72 8.10
N LEU A 45 12.37 7.05 8.60
CA LEU A 45 13.44 7.68 9.37
C LEU A 45 14.24 8.73 8.58
N THR A 46 14.23 8.66 7.25
CA THR A 46 15.03 9.55 6.39
C THR A 46 14.21 10.65 5.72
N HIS A 47 12.90 10.48 5.54
CA HIS A 47 12.06 11.37 4.73
C HIS A 47 10.84 11.94 5.46
N ARG A 48 10.41 11.39 6.62
CA ARG A 48 9.20 11.87 7.31
C ARG A 48 9.22 13.37 7.60
N GLN A 49 10.36 13.91 7.99
CA GLN A 49 10.51 15.34 8.31
C GLN A 49 10.79 16.22 7.09
N LYS A 50 11.04 15.63 5.92
CA LYS A 50 11.36 16.36 4.69
C LYS A 50 10.10 16.86 3.98
N TYR A 51 9.00 16.14 4.12
CA TYR A 51 7.74 16.44 3.45
C TYR A 51 6.66 16.82 4.45
N SER A 52 5.61 17.47 3.96
CA SER A 52 4.37 17.58 4.71
C SER A 52 3.73 16.20 4.92
N PRO A 53 2.86 16.02 5.92
CA PRO A 53 2.25 14.72 6.21
C PRO A 53 1.58 14.08 5.00
N GLU A 54 0.83 14.86 4.22
CA GLU A 54 0.05 14.34 3.08
C GLU A 54 0.97 13.83 1.95
N THR A 55 2.01 14.61 1.63
CA THR A 55 3.01 14.23 0.63
C THR A 55 3.82 13.02 1.09
N PHE A 56 4.13 12.92 2.38
CA PHE A 56 4.82 11.78 2.95
C PHE A 56 3.98 10.50 2.86
N GLU A 57 2.71 10.53 3.27
CA GLU A 57 1.83 9.35 3.21
C GLU A 57 1.64 8.89 1.75
N VAL A 58 1.38 9.82 0.82
CA VAL A 58 1.30 9.51 -0.63
C VAL A 58 2.56 8.82 -1.13
N ALA A 59 3.73 9.30 -0.71
CA ALA A 59 5.01 8.69 -1.03
C ALA A 59 5.21 7.31 -0.37
N SER A 60 4.73 7.13 0.86
CA SER A 60 4.82 5.86 1.59
C SER A 60 3.99 4.77 0.89
N PHE A 61 2.74 5.08 0.53
CA PHE A 61 1.89 4.20 -0.29
C PHE A 61 2.54 3.84 -1.62
N PHE A 62 3.22 4.79 -2.27
CA PHE A 62 3.92 4.52 -3.52
C PHE A 62 5.13 3.61 -3.31
N LEU A 63 5.90 3.86 -2.25
CA LEU A 63 7.05 3.03 -1.90
C LEU A 63 6.63 1.57 -1.70
N ASP A 64 5.50 1.34 -1.05
CA ASP A 64 4.94 0.00 -0.84
C ASP A 64 4.63 -0.72 -2.15
N ASP A 65 4.02 -0.04 -3.09
CA ASP A 65 3.75 -0.60 -4.42
C ASP A 65 5.06 -0.85 -5.19
N VAL A 66 6.03 0.06 -5.06
CA VAL A 66 7.35 -0.09 -5.67
C VAL A 66 8.05 -1.31 -5.09
N ILE A 67 8.09 -1.50 -3.77
CA ILE A 67 8.70 -2.66 -3.11
C ILE A 67 8.01 -3.95 -3.57
N ALA A 68 6.68 -3.98 -3.58
CA ALA A 68 5.93 -5.13 -4.07
C ALA A 68 6.30 -5.46 -5.52
N MET A 69 6.39 -4.43 -6.38
CA MET A 69 6.75 -4.59 -7.78
C MET A 69 8.22 -5.01 -7.99
N MET A 70 9.15 -4.51 -7.16
CA MET A 70 10.56 -4.94 -7.17
C MET A 70 10.66 -6.45 -6.94
N VAL A 71 9.96 -6.96 -5.93
CA VAL A 71 9.96 -8.37 -5.58
C VAL A 71 9.25 -9.19 -6.64
N ASN A 72 8.07 -8.76 -7.10
CA ASN A 72 7.29 -9.49 -8.10
C ASN A 72 8.04 -9.65 -9.43
N HIS A 73 8.65 -8.57 -9.94
CA HIS A 73 9.42 -8.63 -11.19
C HIS A 73 10.70 -9.47 -11.09
N ASN A 74 11.23 -9.65 -9.88
CA ASN A 74 12.53 -10.30 -9.65
C ASN A 74 12.42 -11.49 -8.67
N PHE A 75 11.24 -12.12 -8.60
CA PHE A 75 10.89 -13.08 -7.54
C PHE A 75 11.90 -14.23 -7.42
N THR A 76 12.30 -14.81 -8.55
CA THR A 76 13.29 -15.90 -8.58
C THR A 76 14.63 -15.47 -7.98
N SER A 77 15.12 -14.27 -8.31
CA SER A 77 16.39 -13.77 -7.75
C SER A 77 16.26 -13.51 -6.25
N PHE A 78 15.20 -12.83 -5.79
CA PHE A 78 14.97 -12.54 -4.37
C PHE A 78 14.88 -13.79 -3.49
N THR A 79 14.26 -14.86 -4.00
CA THR A 79 14.09 -16.15 -3.31
C THR A 79 15.29 -17.08 -3.45
N SER A 80 16.31 -16.69 -4.22
CA SER A 80 17.54 -17.45 -4.42
C SER A 80 18.72 -16.87 -3.61
N ASN A 81 19.92 -17.40 -3.84
CA ASN A 81 21.18 -16.83 -3.33
C ASN A 81 21.76 -15.75 -4.27
N GLU A 82 21.07 -15.42 -5.36
CA GLU A 82 21.50 -14.38 -6.29
C GLU A 82 21.06 -13.00 -5.81
N ARG A 83 21.89 -11.99 -6.07
CA ARG A 83 21.50 -10.60 -5.84
C ARG A 83 20.64 -10.12 -7.01
N ALA A 84 19.39 -9.77 -6.75
CA ALA A 84 18.44 -9.27 -7.74
C ALA A 84 18.93 -7.94 -8.34
N VAL A 85 18.91 -7.84 -9.67
CA VAL A 85 19.23 -6.60 -10.38
C VAL A 85 17.92 -5.90 -10.72
N VAL A 86 17.57 -4.89 -9.92
CA VAL A 86 16.30 -4.18 -10.01
C VAL A 86 16.44 -2.96 -10.91
N LYS A 87 15.74 -2.96 -12.05
CA LYS A 87 15.65 -1.77 -12.92
C LYS A 87 14.58 -0.82 -12.40
N LEU A 88 14.98 0.22 -11.68
CA LEU A 88 14.06 1.05 -10.90
C LEU A 88 13.03 1.80 -11.76
N ASN A 89 13.41 2.35 -12.92
CA ASN A 89 12.44 3.06 -13.77
C ASN A 89 11.31 2.14 -14.24
N GLU A 90 11.62 0.89 -14.60
CA GLU A 90 10.61 -0.08 -15.05
C GLU A 90 9.68 -0.45 -13.90
N VAL A 91 10.23 -0.70 -12.72
CA VAL A 91 9.47 -1.04 -11.51
C VAL A 91 8.58 0.11 -11.06
N MET A 92 9.11 1.34 -10.97
CA MET A 92 8.35 2.51 -10.54
C MET A 92 7.24 2.85 -11.54
N GLN A 93 7.49 2.76 -12.85
CA GLN A 93 6.43 2.90 -13.86
C GLN A 93 5.35 1.82 -13.71
N ALA A 94 5.75 0.56 -13.53
CA ALA A 94 4.80 -0.53 -13.32
C ALA A 94 3.97 -0.33 -12.03
N ALA A 95 4.56 0.18 -10.95
CA ALA A 95 3.84 0.53 -9.74
C ALA A 95 2.79 1.63 -9.98
N LEU A 96 3.11 2.67 -10.77
CA LEU A 96 2.15 3.72 -11.12
C LEU A 96 0.98 3.20 -11.97
N VAL A 97 1.29 2.38 -12.99
CA VAL A 97 0.27 1.84 -13.91
C VAL A 97 -0.69 0.86 -13.21
N ASN A 98 -0.18 0.11 -12.23
CA ASN A 98 -0.92 -0.89 -11.46
C ASN A 98 -1.45 -0.38 -10.11
N SER A 99 -1.46 0.94 -9.88
CA SER A 99 -2.00 1.51 -8.65
C SER A 99 -3.50 1.16 -8.50
N ASP A 100 -3.92 0.73 -7.31
CA ASP A 100 -5.24 0.16 -6.97
C ASP A 100 -6.40 1.18 -6.92
N ASP A 101 -6.46 2.10 -7.88
CA ASP A 101 -7.48 3.16 -8.02
C ASP A 101 -7.32 4.32 -7.02
N ARG A 102 -6.18 5.03 -7.13
CA ARG A 102 -5.93 6.31 -6.43
C ARG A 102 -6.32 7.52 -7.28
N ASP A 103 -6.86 8.56 -6.65
CA ASP A 103 -7.31 9.80 -7.29
C ASP A 103 -6.21 10.54 -8.11
N TRP A 104 -6.56 11.38 -9.09
CA TRP A 104 -5.60 12.12 -9.91
C TRP A 104 -4.63 12.97 -9.07
N ARG A 105 -5.09 13.50 -7.93
CA ARG A 105 -4.31 14.29 -6.96
C ARG A 105 -3.14 13.51 -6.38
N TYR A 106 -3.29 12.18 -6.27
CA TYR A 106 -2.22 11.27 -5.86
C TYR A 106 -1.00 11.36 -6.79
N PHE A 107 -1.23 11.29 -8.10
CA PHE A 107 -0.14 11.30 -9.09
C PHE A 107 0.59 12.64 -9.14
N VAL A 108 -0.16 13.74 -9.00
CA VAL A 108 0.42 15.09 -8.91
C VAL A 108 1.32 15.21 -7.68
N MET A 109 0.86 14.75 -6.51
CA MET A 109 1.65 14.80 -5.28
C MET A 109 2.88 13.89 -5.26
N LEU A 110 2.93 12.87 -6.12
CA LEU A 110 4.11 12.03 -6.21
C LEU A 110 5.29 12.70 -6.90
N VAL A 111 5.03 13.63 -7.83
CA VAL A 111 6.06 14.29 -8.65
C VAL A 111 7.27 14.80 -7.83
N PRO A 112 7.10 15.55 -6.72
CA PRO A 112 8.24 16.04 -5.95
C PRO A 112 9.03 14.94 -5.23
N VAL A 113 8.47 13.74 -5.02
CA VAL A 113 9.11 12.68 -4.24
C VAL A 113 9.83 11.63 -5.09
N LEU A 114 9.56 11.56 -6.41
CA LEU A 114 10.07 10.49 -7.28
C LEU A 114 11.61 10.44 -7.32
N TYR A 115 12.26 11.61 -7.36
CA TYR A 115 13.72 11.70 -7.36
C TYR A 115 14.29 11.09 -6.08
N ASP A 116 13.81 11.54 -4.93
CA ASP A 116 14.30 11.09 -3.63
C ASP A 116 14.01 9.62 -3.39
N MET A 117 12.87 9.11 -3.86
CA MET A 117 12.54 7.69 -3.79
C MET A 117 13.49 6.83 -4.64
N GLN A 118 13.81 7.27 -5.86
CA GLN A 118 14.81 6.60 -6.69
C GLN A 118 16.17 6.60 -6.01
N GLN A 119 16.63 7.75 -5.50
CA GLN A 119 17.92 7.85 -4.81
C GLN A 119 17.96 7.01 -3.54
N PHE A 120 16.87 6.97 -2.78
CA PHE A 120 16.72 6.13 -1.61
C PHE A 120 16.92 4.65 -1.98
N LEU A 121 16.22 4.14 -2.99
CA LEU A 121 16.33 2.74 -3.39
C LEU A 121 17.69 2.40 -4.02
N VAL A 122 18.32 3.32 -4.77
CA VAL A 122 19.70 3.16 -5.25
C VAL A 122 20.67 3.03 -4.08
N LYS A 123 20.54 3.90 -3.07
CA LYS A 123 21.39 3.89 -1.89
C LYS A 123 21.20 2.62 -1.06
N GLU A 124 19.96 2.25 -0.74
CA GLU A 124 19.69 1.02 0.01
C GLU A 124 20.10 -0.22 -0.80
N GLY A 125 19.88 -0.21 -2.12
CA GLY A 125 20.33 -1.27 -3.02
C GLY A 125 21.85 -1.40 -3.10
N SER A 126 22.64 -0.36 -2.79
CA SER A 126 24.10 -0.46 -2.80
C SER A 126 24.65 -1.32 -1.66
N VAL A 127 23.97 -1.32 -0.50
CA VAL A 127 24.39 -2.02 0.73
C VAL A 127 23.59 -3.29 1.01
N ASN A 128 22.44 -3.49 0.35
CA ASN A 128 21.60 -4.66 0.57
C ASN A 128 22.13 -5.91 -0.15
N GLU A 129 22.16 -7.05 0.54
CA GLU A 129 22.67 -8.30 -0.02
C GLU A 129 21.70 -8.95 -1.04
N ARG A 130 20.40 -8.63 -0.97
CA ARG A 130 19.33 -9.20 -1.81
C ARG A 130 19.17 -8.52 -3.15
N PHE A 131 19.43 -7.22 -3.23
CA PHE A 131 19.21 -6.47 -4.46
C PHE A 131 20.28 -5.42 -4.71
N VAL A 132 20.41 -5.05 -5.97
CA VAL A 132 21.09 -3.83 -6.42
C VAL A 132 20.13 -3.11 -7.34
N ALA A 133 20.02 -1.80 -7.16
CA ALA A 133 19.16 -0.95 -7.97
C ALA A 133 19.96 -0.33 -9.13
N GLN A 134 19.45 -0.50 -10.34
CA GLN A 134 19.92 0.18 -11.55
C GLN A 134 18.90 1.24 -11.93
N ALA A 135 19.33 2.49 -11.95
CA ALA A 135 18.54 3.61 -12.40
C ALA A 135 19.34 4.43 -13.42
N PRO A 136 18.73 4.86 -14.53
CA PRO A 136 19.32 5.89 -15.38
C PRO A 136 19.37 7.24 -14.63
N LYS A 137 19.98 8.26 -15.24
CA LYS A 137 19.90 9.62 -14.71
C LYS A 137 18.43 10.03 -14.60
N PHE A 138 18.07 10.59 -13.44
CA PHE A 138 16.72 11.08 -13.22
C PHE A 138 16.39 12.22 -14.17
N ASP A 139 15.22 12.13 -14.80
CA ASP A 139 14.66 13.14 -15.68
C ASP A 139 13.23 13.42 -15.22
N ILE A 140 12.98 14.63 -14.72
CA ILE A 140 11.68 15.02 -14.19
C ILE A 140 10.62 15.12 -15.29
N ASN A 141 10.99 15.51 -16.52
CA ASN A 141 10.04 15.65 -17.63
C ASN A 141 9.56 14.26 -18.07
N PHE A 142 10.47 13.28 -18.12
CA PHE A 142 10.10 11.89 -18.32
C PHE A 142 9.05 11.42 -17.29
N TRP A 143 9.27 11.70 -16.00
CA TRP A 143 8.32 11.28 -14.96
C TRP A 143 7.00 12.05 -14.99
N ARG A 144 7.02 13.36 -15.29
CA ARG A 144 5.81 14.15 -15.49
C ARG A 144 4.98 13.59 -16.65
N MET A 145 5.62 13.19 -17.76
CA MET A 145 4.96 12.51 -18.88
C MET A 145 4.31 11.18 -18.46
N ILE A 146 5.03 10.34 -17.70
CA ILE A 146 4.46 9.11 -17.15
C ILE A 146 3.23 9.40 -16.29
N MET A 147 3.28 10.38 -15.38
CA MET A 147 2.16 10.74 -14.53
C MET A 147 0.94 11.22 -15.34
N ARG A 148 1.14 12.07 -16.36
CA ARG A 148 0.05 12.50 -17.27
C ARG A 148 -0.58 11.30 -17.99
N THR A 149 0.24 10.38 -18.47
CA THR A 149 -0.22 9.18 -19.16
C THR A 149 -1.05 8.29 -18.22
N VAL A 150 -0.57 8.07 -17.00
CA VAL A 150 -1.28 7.26 -15.98
C VAL A 150 -2.60 7.93 -15.57
N MET A 151 -2.63 9.25 -15.39
CA MET A 151 -3.88 9.98 -15.14
C MET A 151 -4.86 9.82 -16.32
N ALA A 152 -4.39 9.98 -17.56
CA ALA A 152 -5.25 9.81 -18.74
C ALA A 152 -5.82 8.38 -18.85
N ILE A 153 -5.01 7.37 -18.54
CA ILE A 153 -5.46 5.97 -18.44
C ILE A 153 -6.55 5.83 -17.36
N ASN A 154 -6.31 6.38 -16.17
CA ASN A 154 -7.24 6.25 -15.05
C ASN A 154 -8.57 6.98 -15.30
N PHE A 155 -8.56 8.11 -16.01
CA PHE A 155 -9.79 8.77 -16.46
C PHE A 155 -10.70 7.81 -17.24
N PHE A 156 -10.15 7.06 -18.20
CA PHE A 156 -10.94 6.10 -18.96
C PHE A 156 -11.33 4.87 -18.16
N LYS A 157 -10.47 4.39 -17.24
CA LYS A 157 -10.83 3.31 -16.31
C LYS A 157 -12.03 3.70 -15.44
N TRP A 158 -12.05 4.91 -14.89
CA TRP A 158 -13.14 5.36 -14.01
C TRP A 158 -14.45 5.56 -14.77
N GLN A 159 -14.37 5.92 -16.06
CA GLN A 159 -15.52 5.86 -16.97
C GLN A 159 -16.01 4.43 -17.29
N GLY A 160 -15.28 3.39 -16.88
CA GLY A 160 -15.61 2.00 -17.17
C GLY A 160 -15.26 1.55 -18.59
N LYS A 161 -14.33 2.24 -19.26
CA LYS A 161 -13.87 1.88 -20.60
C LYS A 161 -12.75 0.84 -20.56
N ASP A 162 -12.69 -0.01 -21.58
CA ASP A 162 -11.55 -0.91 -21.78
C ASP A 162 -10.35 -0.12 -22.31
N VAL A 163 -9.37 0.13 -21.43
CA VAL A 163 -8.16 0.86 -21.78
C VAL A 163 -7.28 0.08 -22.77
N ALA A 164 -7.27 -1.26 -22.69
CA ALA A 164 -6.45 -2.08 -23.58
C ALA A 164 -6.98 -2.03 -25.02
N GLU A 165 -8.30 -1.89 -25.20
CA GLU A 165 -8.92 -1.63 -26.50
C GLU A 165 -8.65 -0.19 -26.98
N LEU A 166 -8.81 0.81 -26.11
CA LEU A 166 -8.55 2.22 -26.44
C LEU A 166 -7.12 2.46 -26.92
N MET A 167 -6.13 1.89 -26.24
CA MET A 167 -4.71 1.99 -26.63
C MET A 167 -4.42 1.41 -28.02
N LYS A 168 -5.23 0.46 -28.50
CA LYS A 168 -5.04 -0.17 -29.82
C LYS A 168 -5.73 0.61 -30.95
N THR A 169 -6.78 1.35 -30.64
CA THR A 169 -7.76 1.81 -31.64
C THR A 169 -7.92 3.33 -31.69
N SER A 170 -7.33 4.07 -30.73
CA SER A 170 -7.59 5.49 -30.55
C SER A 170 -6.37 6.26 -30.06
N SER A 171 -6.25 7.53 -30.47
CA SER A 171 -5.30 8.51 -29.93
C SER A 171 -5.81 9.20 -28.65
N ALA A 172 -6.98 8.81 -28.13
CA ALA A 172 -7.65 9.54 -27.06
C ALA A 172 -6.84 9.67 -25.77
N ILE A 173 -5.97 8.71 -25.46
CA ILE A 173 -5.07 8.80 -24.30
C ILE A 173 -4.02 9.88 -24.54
N ASP A 174 -3.42 9.90 -25.74
CA ASP A 174 -2.43 10.91 -26.15
C ASP A 174 -3.04 12.31 -26.13
N ASP A 175 -4.21 12.47 -26.76
CA ASP A 175 -4.92 13.74 -26.81
C ASP A 175 -5.26 14.25 -25.40
N LEU A 176 -5.59 13.35 -24.47
CA LEU A 176 -5.92 13.71 -23.10
C LEU A 176 -4.68 14.10 -22.28
N GLN A 177 -3.58 13.33 -22.38
CA GLN A 177 -2.36 13.68 -21.65
C GLN A 177 -1.78 15.05 -22.09
N PHE A 178 -1.93 15.45 -23.35
CA PHE A 178 -1.54 16.79 -23.81
C PHE A 178 -2.45 17.89 -23.25
N LYS A 179 -3.76 17.64 -23.09
CA LYS A 179 -4.68 18.61 -22.47
C LYS A 179 -4.36 18.90 -21.01
N PHE A 180 -3.68 17.97 -20.32
CA PHE A 180 -3.26 18.15 -18.94
C PHE A 180 -2.05 19.07 -18.77
N LEU A 181 -1.48 19.58 -19.86
CA LEU A 181 -0.37 20.54 -19.82
C LEU A 181 -0.86 21.98 -19.77
N GLN A 182 -0.12 22.82 -19.03
CA GLN A 182 -0.23 24.26 -19.21
C GLN A 182 0.35 24.65 -20.56
N VAL A 183 -0.26 25.67 -21.18
CA VAL A 183 0.28 26.30 -22.37
C VAL A 183 1.16 27.46 -21.91
N ASP A 184 2.35 27.15 -21.41
CA ASP A 184 3.36 28.13 -21.01
C ASP A 184 4.76 27.76 -21.55
N ASP A 185 5.73 28.64 -21.33
CA ASP A 185 7.13 28.46 -21.78
C ASP A 185 7.93 27.51 -20.86
N LYS A 186 7.26 26.80 -19.93
CA LYS A 186 7.91 25.90 -18.97
C LYS A 186 7.60 24.47 -19.33
N ASP A 187 8.64 23.64 -19.39
CA ASP A 187 8.46 22.24 -19.78
C ASP A 187 7.56 21.48 -18.80
N ASP A 188 6.52 20.87 -19.35
CA ASP A 188 5.73 19.80 -18.73
C ASP A 188 4.96 20.15 -17.45
N HIS A 189 4.59 21.42 -17.26
CA HIS A 189 3.75 21.87 -16.15
C HIS A 189 2.31 21.33 -16.23
N PHE A 190 1.78 20.84 -15.10
CA PHE A 190 0.39 20.38 -15.03
C PHE A 190 -0.59 21.54 -15.02
N ASN A 191 -1.64 21.45 -15.83
CA ASN A 191 -2.79 22.33 -15.78
C ASN A 191 -3.83 21.78 -14.80
N LEU A 192 -3.60 22.00 -13.51
CA LEU A 192 -4.46 21.48 -12.44
C LEU A 192 -5.94 21.86 -12.60
N PRO A 193 -6.31 23.11 -12.98
CA PRO A 193 -7.72 23.44 -13.21
C PRO A 193 -8.37 22.59 -14.32
N VAL A 194 -7.65 22.34 -15.42
CA VAL A 194 -8.15 21.50 -16.51
C VAL A 194 -8.24 20.04 -16.08
N ILE A 195 -7.27 19.54 -15.31
CA ILE A 195 -7.32 18.18 -14.76
C ILE A 195 -8.52 18.04 -13.82
N ALA A 196 -8.68 18.94 -12.85
CA ALA A 196 -9.79 18.92 -11.90
C ALA A 196 -11.16 18.97 -12.60
N GLU A 197 -11.31 19.84 -13.60
CA GLU A 197 -12.53 19.88 -14.44
C GLU A 197 -12.76 18.57 -15.20
N THR A 198 -11.70 18.00 -15.78
CA THR A 198 -11.79 16.74 -16.54
C THR A 198 -12.31 15.60 -15.66
N PHE A 199 -11.83 15.52 -14.42
CA PHE A 199 -12.23 14.49 -13.46
C PHE A 199 -13.50 14.84 -12.68
N ARG A 200 -14.15 15.98 -12.94
CA ARG A 200 -15.36 16.38 -12.23
C ARG A 200 -16.45 15.31 -12.34
N GLY A 201 -16.94 14.86 -11.19
CA GLY A 201 -17.99 13.84 -11.11
C GLY A 201 -17.51 12.42 -11.43
N LEU A 202 -16.20 12.21 -11.61
CA LEU A 202 -15.58 10.89 -11.66
C LEU A 202 -14.88 10.63 -10.32
N SER A 203 -15.09 9.43 -9.79
CA SER A 203 -14.41 8.97 -8.58
C SER A 203 -13.63 7.68 -8.88
N PRO A 204 -12.54 7.41 -8.15
CA PRO A 204 -11.81 6.16 -8.29
C PRO A 204 -12.71 4.96 -8.04
N LYS A 205 -12.55 3.91 -8.87
CA LYS A 205 -13.35 2.69 -8.76
C LYS A 205 -12.59 1.64 -7.97
N MET A 206 -12.82 1.59 -6.67
CA MET A 206 -12.20 0.61 -5.79
C MET A 206 -12.51 -0.83 -6.20
N LYS A 207 -11.54 -1.72 -6.03
CA LYS A 207 -11.75 -3.16 -6.19
C LYS A 207 -12.76 -3.65 -5.13
N PRO A 208 -13.87 -4.30 -5.52
CA PRO A 208 -14.92 -4.66 -4.57
C PRO A 208 -14.45 -5.75 -3.59
N LEU A 209 -14.89 -5.63 -2.34
CA LEU A 209 -14.67 -6.64 -1.31
C LEU A 209 -15.70 -7.78 -1.42
N LYS A 210 -15.25 -9.01 -1.18
CA LYS A 210 -16.10 -10.20 -1.36
C LYS A 210 -17.27 -10.20 -0.38
N GLY A 211 -18.48 -10.35 -0.90
CA GLY A 211 -19.69 -10.57 -0.10
C GLY A 211 -20.26 -9.33 0.58
N ALA A 212 -19.69 -8.15 0.34
CA ALA A 212 -20.16 -6.87 0.90
C ALA A 212 -21.65 -6.63 0.58
N ASP A 213 -22.04 -6.80 -0.69
CA ASP A 213 -23.40 -6.52 -1.18
C ASP A 213 -24.50 -7.46 -0.66
N SER A 214 -24.13 -8.53 0.05
CA SER A 214 -25.06 -9.59 0.47
C SER A 214 -25.45 -9.55 1.94
N VAL A 215 -24.92 -8.60 2.70
CA VAL A 215 -25.12 -8.52 4.15
C VAL A 215 -26.44 -7.83 4.47
N VAL A 216 -27.19 -8.43 5.41
CA VAL A 216 -28.44 -7.87 5.94
C VAL A 216 -28.29 -7.73 7.45
N ALA A 217 -28.91 -6.70 8.02
CA ALA A 217 -28.96 -6.50 9.46
C ALA A 217 -29.60 -7.69 10.17
N LEU A 218 -29.02 -8.09 11.30
CA LEU A 218 -29.52 -9.19 12.11
C LEU A 218 -30.78 -8.78 12.88
N GLU A 219 -31.60 -9.78 13.20
CA GLU A 219 -32.77 -9.64 14.06
C GLU A 219 -32.62 -10.56 15.29
N PRO A 220 -33.08 -10.13 16.49
CA PRO A 220 -33.71 -8.85 16.77
C PRO A 220 -32.70 -7.69 16.81
N LYS A 221 -33.19 -6.47 16.59
CA LYS A 221 -32.39 -5.25 16.80
C LYS A 221 -31.80 -5.19 18.21
N LEU A 222 -30.55 -4.74 18.30
CA LEU A 222 -29.88 -4.45 19.55
C LEU A 222 -30.56 -3.27 20.24
N THR A 223 -30.64 -3.37 21.56
CA THR A 223 -31.02 -2.24 22.41
C THR A 223 -29.84 -1.28 22.59
N GLU A 224 -30.13 -0.01 22.93
CA GLU A 224 -29.09 0.99 23.22
C GLU A 224 -28.12 0.52 24.31
N ALA A 225 -28.61 -0.20 25.32
CA ALA A 225 -27.77 -0.78 26.37
C ALA A 225 -26.81 -1.85 25.85
N GLN A 226 -27.22 -2.64 24.85
CA GLN A 226 -26.34 -3.63 24.22
C GLN A 226 -25.29 -2.99 23.31
N ILE A 227 -25.65 -1.94 22.59
CA ILE A 227 -24.69 -1.15 21.79
C ILE A 227 -23.67 -0.50 22.72
N GLN A 228 -24.12 0.11 23.82
CA GLN A 228 -23.20 0.73 24.79
C GLN A 228 -22.27 -0.32 25.43
N ALA A 229 -22.77 -1.51 25.77
CA ALA A 229 -21.93 -2.60 26.28
C ALA A 229 -20.88 -3.06 25.25
N GLU A 230 -21.22 -3.09 23.96
CA GLU A 230 -20.28 -3.38 22.88
C GLU A 230 -19.18 -2.32 22.78
N LEU A 231 -19.53 -1.04 22.90
CA LEU A 231 -18.55 0.06 22.88
C LEU A 231 -17.64 0.05 24.10
N GLU A 232 -18.16 -0.24 25.29
CA GLU A 232 -17.35 -0.41 26.50
C GLU A 232 -16.38 -1.59 26.39
N PHE A 233 -16.85 -2.70 25.78
CA PHE A 233 -16.00 -3.82 25.44
C PHE A 233 -14.89 -3.40 24.46
N ALA A 234 -15.25 -2.70 23.38
CA ALA A 234 -14.33 -2.21 22.36
C ALA A 234 -13.24 -1.34 22.98
N ASP A 235 -13.61 -0.31 23.74
CA ASP A 235 -12.67 0.63 24.35
C ASP A 235 -11.66 -0.10 25.27
N LYS A 236 -12.15 -1.06 26.06
CA LYS A 236 -11.29 -1.89 26.93
C LYS A 236 -10.32 -2.75 26.11
N ARG A 237 -10.80 -3.42 25.05
CA ARG A 237 -9.96 -4.32 24.24
C ARG A 237 -8.99 -3.58 23.36
N LEU A 238 -9.38 -2.44 22.80
CA LEU A 238 -8.52 -1.60 21.98
C LEU A 238 -7.40 -0.97 22.82
N ALA A 239 -7.68 -0.54 24.04
CA ALA A 239 -6.63 -0.11 24.97
C ALA A 239 -5.62 -1.23 25.26
N GLN A 240 -6.09 -2.47 25.46
CA GLN A 240 -5.22 -3.64 25.65
C GLN A 240 -4.42 -3.99 24.38
N PHE A 241 -5.04 -3.89 23.21
CA PHE A 241 -4.39 -4.13 21.93
C PHE A 241 -3.26 -3.12 21.66
N LYS A 242 -3.53 -1.83 21.87
CA LYS A 242 -2.52 -0.76 21.76
C LYS A 242 -1.38 -0.98 22.75
N ALA A 243 -1.67 -1.35 23.99
CA ALA A 243 -0.67 -1.61 25.02
C ALA A 243 0.15 -2.89 24.79
N ALA A 244 -0.43 -3.91 24.17
CA ALA A 244 0.26 -5.15 23.81
C ALA A 244 1.12 -5.02 22.54
N SER A 245 0.84 -4.00 21.73
CA SER A 245 1.61 -3.69 20.53
C SER A 245 2.93 -3.00 20.89
N VAL A 246 3.88 -3.00 19.94
CA VAL A 246 5.10 -2.20 20.12
C VAL A 246 4.70 -0.74 20.32
N LYS A 247 5.29 -0.11 21.34
CA LYS A 247 4.97 1.27 21.71
C LYS A 247 5.07 2.18 20.47
N ASP A 248 4.06 3.02 20.29
CA ASP A 248 3.94 4.01 19.21
C ASP A 248 3.79 3.41 17.80
N VAL A 249 3.49 2.11 17.66
CA VAL A 249 3.21 1.47 16.36
C VAL A 249 1.74 1.50 15.98
N VAL A 250 0.84 1.28 16.94
CA VAL A 250 -0.62 1.42 16.70
C VAL A 250 -1.03 2.85 17.01
N SER A 251 -1.32 3.62 15.97
CA SER A 251 -1.74 5.03 16.09
C SER A 251 -3.17 5.15 16.66
N ASP A 252 -3.52 6.36 17.10
CA ASP A 252 -4.90 6.65 17.50
C ASP A 252 -5.86 6.58 16.32
N ASN A 253 -5.40 6.93 15.11
CA ASN A 253 -6.16 6.77 13.87
C ASN A 253 -6.60 5.30 13.66
N VAL A 254 -5.67 4.34 13.85
CA VAL A 254 -5.98 2.89 13.79
C VAL A 254 -6.96 2.47 14.88
N VAL A 255 -6.76 2.93 16.12
CA VAL A 255 -7.67 2.61 17.24
C VAL A 255 -9.08 3.12 16.96
N ASN A 256 -9.21 4.33 16.44
CA ASN A 256 -10.49 4.94 16.09
C ASN A 256 -11.16 4.19 14.93
N MET A 257 -10.40 3.78 13.92
CA MET A 257 -10.90 2.94 12.83
C MET A 257 -11.45 1.60 13.36
N LEU A 258 -10.70 0.90 14.20
CA LEU A 258 -11.14 -0.37 14.79
C LEU A 258 -12.36 -0.18 15.71
N ARG A 259 -12.42 0.92 16.46
CA ARG A 259 -13.61 1.30 17.23
C ARG A 259 -14.81 1.56 16.32
N GLY A 260 -14.60 2.19 15.17
CA GLY A 260 -15.61 2.40 14.12
C GLY A 260 -16.20 1.09 13.59
N PHE A 261 -15.41 0.01 13.51
CA PHE A 261 -15.94 -1.33 13.22
C PHE A 261 -16.90 -1.82 14.30
N HIS A 262 -16.56 -1.69 15.59
CA HIS A 262 -17.48 -2.07 16.67
C HIS A 262 -18.79 -1.28 16.60
N GLU A 263 -18.71 0.04 16.51
CA GLU A 263 -19.87 0.92 16.50
C GLU A 263 -20.75 0.71 15.26
N GLY A 264 -20.13 0.62 14.09
CA GLY A 264 -20.83 0.43 12.82
C GLY A 264 -21.47 -0.95 12.71
N LEU A 265 -20.78 -2.02 13.13
CA LEU A 265 -21.36 -3.37 13.11
C LEU A 265 -22.54 -3.51 14.07
N ALA A 266 -22.46 -2.91 15.26
CA ALA A 266 -23.56 -2.90 16.21
C ALA A 266 -24.75 -2.08 15.68
N THR A 267 -24.49 -0.91 15.09
CA THR A 267 -25.55 0.04 14.70
C THR A 267 -26.20 -0.31 13.37
N GLU A 268 -25.42 -0.65 12.34
CA GLU A 268 -25.94 -0.93 10.99
C GLU A 268 -26.41 -2.37 10.85
N TYR A 269 -25.68 -3.31 11.45
CA TYR A 269 -25.91 -4.76 11.25
C TYR A 269 -26.45 -5.47 12.48
N GLN A 270 -26.67 -4.77 13.59
CA GLN A 270 -27.22 -5.35 14.83
C GLN A 270 -26.36 -6.52 15.37
N ALA A 271 -25.04 -6.43 15.17
CA ALA A 271 -24.10 -7.50 15.50
C ALA A 271 -23.03 -7.02 16.50
N THR A 272 -23.03 -7.62 17.69
CA THR A 272 -21.91 -7.54 18.65
C THR A 272 -20.77 -8.46 18.22
N HIS A 273 -19.60 -8.34 18.86
CA HIS A 273 -18.43 -9.16 18.54
C HIS A 273 -18.66 -10.68 18.54
N ASP A 274 -19.62 -11.17 19.33
CA ASP A 274 -20.02 -12.58 19.36
C ASP A 274 -20.72 -13.06 18.06
N LEU A 275 -21.32 -12.14 17.31
CA LEU A 275 -22.16 -12.43 16.13
C LEU A 275 -21.53 -11.99 14.81
N TRP A 276 -20.31 -11.45 14.87
CA TRP A 276 -19.63 -10.94 13.70
C TRP A 276 -19.44 -12.01 12.62
N GLN A 277 -19.59 -11.55 11.37
CA GLN A 277 -19.28 -12.34 10.20
C GLN A 277 -18.31 -11.58 9.29
N PRO A 278 -17.41 -12.26 8.56
CA PRO A 278 -16.43 -11.59 7.71
C PRO A 278 -17.07 -10.67 6.65
N ALA A 279 -18.24 -11.07 6.12
CA ALA A 279 -18.95 -10.26 5.14
C ALA A 279 -19.41 -8.92 5.72
N MET A 280 -19.79 -8.85 7.01
CA MET A 280 -20.22 -7.61 7.65
C MET A 280 -19.08 -6.59 7.74
N PHE A 281 -17.85 -7.05 7.99
CA PHE A 281 -16.66 -6.20 7.95
C PHE A 281 -16.45 -5.61 6.56
N ASN A 282 -16.51 -6.46 5.52
CA ASN A 282 -16.37 -6.02 4.13
C ASN A 282 -17.48 -5.02 3.73
N ALA A 283 -18.73 -5.28 4.14
CA ALA A 283 -19.86 -4.39 3.88
C ALA A 283 -19.72 -3.04 4.59
N LEU A 284 -19.34 -3.05 5.89
CA LEU A 284 -19.09 -1.81 6.62
C LEU A 284 -17.95 -1.00 5.97
N ALA A 285 -16.82 -1.65 5.67
CA ALA A 285 -15.66 -1.02 5.04
C ALA A 285 -16.00 -0.39 3.67
N THR A 286 -16.90 -1.03 2.91
CA THR A 286 -17.28 -0.56 1.58
C THR A 286 -18.16 0.69 1.64
N ASP A 287 -19.19 0.70 2.52
CA ASP A 287 -20.29 1.67 2.38
C ASP A 287 -20.47 2.63 3.57
N LYS A 288 -19.96 2.28 4.76
CA LYS A 288 -20.41 2.88 6.02
C LYS A 288 -19.30 3.27 6.98
N LEU A 289 -18.08 2.76 6.80
CA LEU A 289 -17.00 2.95 7.77
C LEU A 289 -16.71 4.43 8.04
N PHE A 290 -16.77 5.29 7.02
CA PHE A 290 -16.55 6.73 7.18
C PHE A 290 -17.64 7.48 7.95
N ASN A 291 -18.79 6.85 8.23
CA ASN A 291 -19.77 7.42 9.16
C ASN A 291 -19.35 7.26 10.62
N TYR A 292 -18.41 6.35 10.90
CA TYR A 292 -17.96 5.98 12.25
C TYR A 292 -16.48 6.27 12.50
N TRP A 293 -15.73 6.60 11.44
CA TRP A 293 -14.32 6.93 11.51
C TRP A 293 -13.97 7.99 10.46
N SER A 294 -13.32 9.07 10.90
CA SER A 294 -12.72 10.05 9.99
C SER A 294 -11.24 9.72 9.88
N PRO A 295 -10.73 9.33 8.69
CA PRO A 295 -9.30 9.14 8.52
C PRO A 295 -8.56 10.47 8.70
N ASP A 296 -7.29 10.38 9.07
CA ASP A 296 -6.34 11.48 9.12
C ASP A 296 -5.04 11.12 8.38
N TRP A 297 -4.22 12.12 8.10
CA TRP A 297 -2.93 11.96 7.41
C TRP A 297 -1.82 11.37 8.30
N ASP A 298 -2.11 10.99 9.55
CA ASP A 298 -1.12 10.36 10.42
C ASP A 298 -1.24 8.84 10.36
N ASN A 299 -0.17 8.19 9.93
CA ASN A 299 -0.06 6.73 9.87
C ASN A 299 -1.09 6.07 8.94
N LEU A 300 -1.32 6.68 7.78
CA LEU A 300 -2.30 6.20 6.81
C LEU A 300 -1.81 4.93 6.09
N ASP A 301 -0.52 4.88 5.74
CA ASP A 301 0.15 3.70 5.17
C ASP A 301 0.33 2.56 6.21
N GLY A 302 0.01 2.84 7.48
CA GLY A 302 0.00 1.91 8.60
C GLY A 302 -1.41 1.49 9.04
N ILE A 303 -2.40 1.55 8.14
CA ILE A 303 -3.74 0.93 8.31
C ILE A 303 -3.80 -0.47 7.63
N GLY A 304 -2.69 -0.86 6.97
CA GLY A 304 -2.47 -2.14 6.32
C GLY A 304 -2.13 -3.31 7.25
N GLY A 305 -3.13 -4.10 7.64
CA GLY A 305 -3.00 -5.36 8.38
C GLY A 305 -3.55 -5.31 9.81
N GLU A 306 -4.07 -4.17 10.22
CA GLU A 306 -4.57 -3.82 11.54
C GLU A 306 -5.86 -4.57 11.86
N VAL A 307 -6.76 -4.71 10.89
CA VAL A 307 -8.01 -5.48 11.08
C VAL A 307 -7.64 -6.95 11.34
N LYS A 308 -6.76 -7.52 10.51
CA LYS A 308 -6.26 -8.89 10.72
C LYS A 308 -5.54 -9.05 12.06
N SER A 309 -4.69 -8.10 12.43
CA SER A 309 -3.92 -8.12 13.68
C SER A 309 -4.83 -8.02 14.89
N TYR A 310 -5.85 -7.18 14.83
CA TYR A 310 -6.82 -7.02 15.89
C TYR A 310 -7.72 -8.26 16.05
N LEU A 311 -8.22 -8.83 14.94
CA LEU A 311 -8.98 -10.09 14.99
C LEU A 311 -8.13 -11.23 15.55
N THR A 312 -6.84 -11.28 15.20
CA THR A 312 -5.89 -12.23 15.79
C THR A 312 -5.75 -12.02 17.29
N PHE A 313 -5.62 -10.78 17.74
CA PHE A 313 -5.57 -10.42 19.15
C PHE A 313 -6.85 -10.84 19.91
N LEU A 314 -8.03 -10.51 19.39
CA LEU A 314 -9.31 -10.92 20.00
C LEU A 314 -9.44 -12.44 20.09
N SER A 315 -9.01 -13.15 19.05
CA SER A 315 -9.02 -14.63 19.06
C SER A 315 -8.06 -15.20 20.11
N GLN A 316 -6.86 -14.62 20.29
CA GLN A 316 -5.93 -15.01 21.36
C GLN A 316 -6.52 -14.75 22.76
N LYS A 317 -7.36 -13.73 22.91
CA LYS A 317 -8.12 -13.45 24.13
C LYS A 317 -9.37 -14.30 24.30
N GLN A 318 -9.68 -15.16 23.33
CA GLN A 318 -10.89 -15.98 23.26
C GLN A 318 -12.18 -15.15 23.23
N ASP A 319 -12.11 -13.90 22.79
CA ASP A 319 -13.28 -13.02 22.64
C ASP A 319 -14.03 -13.30 21.33
N ILE A 320 -13.36 -13.86 20.33
CA ILE A 320 -13.99 -14.30 19.08
C ILE A 320 -13.55 -15.72 18.73
N SER A 321 -14.39 -16.41 17.97
CA SER A 321 -14.08 -17.74 17.40
C SER A 321 -13.94 -17.68 15.88
N GLY A 322 -13.33 -18.70 15.28
CA GLY A 322 -13.29 -18.81 13.82
C GLY A 322 -12.29 -17.87 13.10
N LEU A 323 -11.16 -17.51 13.73
CA LEU A 323 -10.14 -16.61 13.13
C LEU A 323 -9.79 -16.94 11.67
N SER A 324 -9.64 -18.23 11.33
CA SER A 324 -9.32 -18.65 9.95
C SER A 324 -10.39 -18.20 8.93
N GLN A 325 -11.67 -18.24 9.31
CA GLN A 325 -12.77 -17.77 8.48
C GLN A 325 -12.75 -16.25 8.33
N PHE A 326 -12.43 -15.52 9.40
CA PHE A 326 -12.21 -14.08 9.33
C PHE A 326 -11.06 -13.72 8.40
N VAL A 327 -9.86 -14.25 8.62
CA VAL A 327 -8.68 -13.96 7.80
C VAL A 327 -8.92 -14.26 6.32
N THR A 328 -9.64 -15.34 6.01
CA THR A 328 -9.96 -15.70 4.63
C THR A 328 -11.08 -14.84 4.06
N GLY A 329 -12.11 -14.55 4.85
CA GLY A 329 -13.31 -13.83 4.44
C GLY A 329 -13.10 -12.32 4.31
N THR A 330 -12.15 -11.74 5.04
CA THR A 330 -11.76 -10.32 4.96
C THR A 330 -10.45 -10.12 4.20
N ALA A 331 -10.06 -11.08 3.35
CA ALA A 331 -8.83 -10.98 2.57
C ALA A 331 -8.84 -9.70 1.70
N GLY A 332 -7.86 -8.83 1.90
CA GLY A 332 -7.72 -7.56 1.20
C GLY A 332 -8.47 -6.38 1.82
N ILE A 333 -9.17 -6.57 2.95
CA ILE A 333 -9.89 -5.48 3.63
C ILE A 333 -8.96 -4.34 4.05
N ASP A 334 -7.79 -4.67 4.60
CA ASP A 334 -6.88 -3.65 5.12
C ASP A 334 -6.42 -2.72 3.98
N ARG A 335 -5.92 -3.29 2.89
CA ARG A 335 -5.53 -2.54 1.69
C ARG A 335 -6.69 -1.73 1.10
N TYR A 336 -7.92 -2.26 1.15
CA TYR A 336 -9.09 -1.52 0.71
C TYR A 336 -9.31 -0.25 1.56
N ILE A 337 -9.23 -0.39 2.88
CA ILE A 337 -9.37 0.73 3.82
C ILE A 337 -8.28 1.77 3.58
N ASP A 338 -7.02 1.33 3.45
CA ASP A 338 -5.87 2.20 3.19
C ASP A 338 -6.13 3.11 1.98
N VAL A 339 -6.52 2.51 0.86
CA VAL A 339 -6.75 3.21 -0.40
C VAL A 339 -8.02 4.06 -0.34
N ALA A 340 -9.09 3.58 0.29
CA ALA A 340 -10.33 4.34 0.46
C ALA A 340 -10.09 5.60 1.31
N ALA A 341 -9.33 5.46 2.40
CA ALA A 341 -9.01 6.55 3.30
C ALA A 341 -8.10 7.58 2.63
N LEU A 342 -7.10 7.12 1.85
CA LEU A 342 -6.28 8.00 1.03
C LEU A 342 -7.13 8.77 0.02
N ASN A 343 -8.01 8.12 -0.73
CA ASN A 343 -8.89 8.80 -1.69
C ASN A 343 -9.81 9.83 -1.01
N HIS A 344 -10.38 9.48 0.15
CA HIS A 344 -11.22 10.39 0.94
C HIS A 344 -10.46 11.65 1.38
N LEU A 345 -9.24 11.49 1.90
CA LEU A 345 -8.40 12.62 2.32
C LEU A 345 -7.93 13.47 1.15
N LEU A 346 -7.57 12.82 0.03
CA LEU A 346 -7.25 13.51 -1.20
C LEU A 346 -8.43 14.38 -1.65
N GLU A 347 -9.68 13.92 -1.53
CA GLU A 347 -10.87 14.63 -2.05
C GLU A 347 -11.14 15.93 -1.33
N GLN A 348 -10.65 16.04 -0.10
CA GLN A 348 -10.76 17.23 0.73
C GLN A 348 -9.61 18.22 0.49
N MET A 349 -8.61 17.87 -0.32
CA MET A 349 -7.46 18.74 -0.56
C MET A 349 -7.84 19.94 -1.44
N PRO A 350 -7.55 21.17 -0.98
CA PRO A 350 -7.72 22.37 -1.79
C PRO A 350 -6.79 22.39 -3.01
N GLU A 351 -7.25 22.96 -4.13
CA GLU A 351 -6.48 23.04 -5.39
C GLU A 351 -5.19 23.89 -5.26
N ASP A 352 -5.21 24.92 -4.42
CA ASP A 352 -4.06 25.78 -4.13
C ASP A 352 -2.92 25.01 -3.43
N VAL A 353 -3.27 24.12 -2.49
CA VAL A 353 -2.29 23.24 -1.82
C VAL A 353 -1.64 22.27 -2.80
N LEU A 354 -2.41 21.79 -3.80
CA LEU A 354 -1.89 20.91 -4.84
C LEU A 354 -0.99 21.66 -5.83
N ALA A 355 -1.34 22.91 -6.16
CA ALA A 355 -0.57 23.75 -7.08
C ALA A 355 0.85 24.04 -6.57
N GLU A 356 1.00 24.32 -5.27
CA GLU A 356 2.31 24.54 -4.66
C GLU A 356 3.21 23.30 -4.72
N ARG A 357 2.62 22.11 -4.75
CA ARG A 357 3.31 20.81 -4.68
C ARG A 357 3.57 20.17 -6.05
N ALA A 358 2.88 20.66 -7.09
CA ALA A 358 3.01 20.19 -8.47
C ALA A 358 4.20 20.79 -9.23
N LEU A 359 4.83 21.83 -8.67
CA LEU A 359 6.02 22.52 -9.18
C LEU A 359 7.29 21.73 -8.87
#